data_AF-A0AAV4ZF61-F1
#
_entry.id   AF-A0AAV4ZF61-F1
#
_cell.length_a   1.000
_cell.length_b   1.000
_cell.length_c   1.000
_cell.angle_alpha   90.00
_cell.angle_beta   90.00
_cell.angle_gamma   90.00
#
_symmetry.space_group_name_H-M   'P 1'
#
loop_
_entity.id
_entity.type
_entity.pdbx_description
1 polymer ?
#
loop_
_entity_poly.entity_id
_entity_poly.type
_entity_poly.pdbx_seq_one_letter_code
_entity_poly.pdbx_strand_id
1 'polypeptide(L)'
;MAGQLCPASAPVPAAASQGLRPVDPSKKLPSVLGVKLTSDLRGRIAAAARAAGVSDSAWLRQRALDALGLVSAPDTASGRRPRVALEDQAALAGVVRELGEATLAARIGRTGEAVAAMERARQVLVPVVVGFERRA
;
A
#
# COMPACT_ATOMS: atom_id res chain seq x y z
N MET A 1 12.71 -25.11 50.65
CA MET A 1 13.07 -24.18 49.56
C MET A 1 12.77 -24.87 48.24
N ALA A 2 11.68 -24.49 47.58
CA ALA A 2 11.26 -25.10 46.31
C ALA A 2 11.82 -24.26 45.15
N GLY A 3 12.70 -24.86 44.34
CA GLY A 3 13.23 -24.27 43.12
C GLY A 3 12.21 -24.40 41.99
N GLN A 4 11.79 -23.26 41.46
CA GLN A 4 10.84 -23.17 40.36
C GLN A 4 11.59 -23.37 39.04
N LEU A 5 11.33 -24.50 38.38
CA LEU A 5 11.87 -24.83 37.06
C LEU A 5 11.07 -24.10 35.98
N CYS A 6 11.73 -23.23 35.21
CA CYS A 6 11.15 -22.62 34.01
C CYS A 6 10.79 -23.72 32.98
N PRO A 7 9.60 -23.66 32.35
CA PRO A 7 9.27 -24.62 31.29
C PRO A 7 10.13 -24.37 30.05
N ALA A 8 10.65 -25.47 29.48
CA ALA A 8 11.43 -25.49 28.26
C ALA A 8 10.63 -24.88 27.09
N SER A 9 11.20 -23.86 26.46
CA SER A 9 10.67 -23.28 25.23
C SER A 9 10.52 -24.37 24.15
N ALA A 10 9.31 -24.48 23.61
CA ALA A 10 9.00 -25.35 22.48
C ALA A 10 9.94 -25.06 21.29
N PRO A 11 10.32 -26.09 20.51
CA PRO A 11 11.21 -25.90 19.36
C PRO A 11 10.52 -25.03 18.32
N VAL A 12 11.20 -23.96 17.91
CA VAL A 12 10.81 -23.11 16.78
C VAL A 12 10.72 -23.99 15.54
N PRO A 13 9.60 -24.02 14.79
CA PRO A 13 9.52 -24.81 13.57
C PRO A 13 10.59 -24.33 12.58
N ALA A 14 11.24 -25.32 11.94
CA ALA A 14 12.37 -25.12 11.04
C ALA A 14 12.17 -23.93 10.10
N ALA A 15 13.13 -23.00 10.16
CA ALA A 15 13.19 -21.86 9.26
C ALA A 15 13.10 -22.36 7.81
N ALA A 16 12.18 -21.77 7.04
CA ALA A 16 12.09 -22.02 5.61
C ALA A 16 13.48 -21.85 4.98
N SER A 17 13.99 -22.91 4.34
CA SER A 17 15.23 -22.90 3.57
C SER A 17 15.03 -22.15 2.25
N GLN A 18 14.62 -20.88 2.32
CA GLN A 18 14.56 -20.02 1.15
C GLN A 18 15.86 -19.23 1.03
N GLY A 19 16.75 -19.74 0.16
CA GLY A 19 17.57 -18.90 -0.69
C GLY A 19 18.95 -18.47 -0.18
N LEU A 20 19.82 -19.41 0.20
CA LEU A 20 21.27 -19.18 0.15
C LEU A 20 21.81 -19.45 -1.26
N ARG A 21 21.29 -18.75 -2.28
CA ARG A 21 22.06 -18.58 -3.51
C ARG A 21 22.67 -17.18 -3.44
N PRO A 22 23.97 -17.06 -3.15
CA PRO A 22 24.67 -15.80 -3.33
C PRO A 22 24.31 -15.22 -4.69
N VAL A 23 23.76 -14.02 -4.68
CA VAL A 23 23.44 -13.30 -5.90
C VAL A 23 24.76 -12.89 -6.52
N ASP A 24 24.99 -13.27 -7.79
CA ASP A 24 26.18 -12.88 -8.53
C ASP A 24 26.15 -11.37 -8.82
N PRO A 25 27.05 -10.57 -8.22
CA PRO A 25 27.03 -9.12 -8.35
C PRO A 25 27.46 -8.64 -9.75
N SER A 26 28.08 -9.52 -10.56
CA SER A 26 28.50 -9.16 -11.92
C SER A 26 27.34 -9.12 -12.92
N LYS A 27 26.17 -9.67 -12.54
CA LYS A 27 24.98 -9.69 -13.37
C LYS A 27 24.06 -8.52 -13.02
N LYS A 28 23.33 -8.03 -14.03
CA LYS A 28 22.27 -7.03 -13.81
C LYS A 28 21.22 -7.61 -12.87
N LEU A 29 21.11 -7.01 -11.68
CA LEU A 29 20.15 -7.43 -10.66
C LEU A 29 18.78 -6.80 -10.91
N PRO A 30 17.68 -7.53 -10.62
CA PRO A 30 16.36 -6.93 -10.63
C PRO A 30 16.28 -5.84 -9.53
N SER A 31 15.58 -4.75 -9.82
CA SER A 31 15.37 -3.65 -8.86
C SER A 31 14.36 -3.98 -7.75
N VAL A 32 13.75 -5.18 -7.78
CA VAL A 32 12.74 -5.62 -6.82
C VAL A 32 13.27 -6.79 -6.01
N LEU A 33 13.31 -6.63 -4.69
CA LEU A 33 13.63 -7.70 -3.75
C LEU A 33 12.36 -8.48 -3.37
N GLY A 34 12.26 -9.73 -3.84
CA GLY A 34 11.19 -10.66 -3.44
C GLY A 34 11.51 -11.33 -2.11
N VAL A 35 11.26 -10.65 -0.99
CA VAL A 35 11.56 -11.17 0.36
C VAL A 35 10.30 -11.73 1.03
N LYS A 36 10.38 -12.98 1.49
CA LYS A 36 9.35 -13.59 2.35
C LYS A 36 9.64 -13.27 3.81
N LEU A 37 8.64 -12.71 4.50
CA LEU A 37 8.73 -12.36 5.92
C LEU A 37 7.83 -13.29 6.74
N THR A 38 8.21 -13.55 7.99
CA THR A 38 7.29 -14.13 8.97
C THR A 38 6.18 -13.12 9.31
N SER A 39 5.04 -13.60 9.78
CA SER A 39 3.91 -12.74 10.17
C SER A 39 4.29 -11.75 11.28
N ASP A 40 5.04 -12.20 12.29
CA ASP A 40 5.50 -11.36 13.39
C ASP A 40 6.42 -10.23 12.90
N LEU A 41 7.45 -10.56 12.11
CA LEU A 41 8.36 -9.56 11.56
C LEU A 41 7.61 -8.57 10.66
N ARG A 42 6.69 -9.06 9.83
CA ARG A 42 5.85 -8.21 8.99
C ARG A 42 5.01 -7.23 9.80
N GLY A 43 4.44 -7.68 10.92
CA GLY A 43 3.67 -6.86 11.86
C GLY A 43 4.52 -5.78 12.52
N ARG A 44 5.73 -6.13 12.97
CA ARG A 44 6.69 -5.17 13.57
C ARG A 44 7.13 -4.10 12.58
N ILE A 45 7.39 -4.48 11.33
CA ILE A 45 7.71 -3.52 10.25
C ILE A 45 6.55 -2.56 10.02
N ALA A 46 5.31 -3.06 9.97
CA ALA A 46 4.13 -2.22 9.80
C ALA A 46 3.96 -1.20 10.93
N ALA A 47 4.18 -1.61 12.18
CA ALA A 47 4.12 -0.71 13.32
C ALA A 47 5.20 0.38 13.24
N ALA A 48 6.44 -0.01 12.90
CA ALA A 48 7.56 0.93 12.79
C ALA A 48 7.41 1.92 11.62
N ALA A 49 6.98 1.43 10.45
CA ALA A 49 6.69 2.26 9.29
C ALA A 49 5.57 3.26 9.58
N ARG A 50 4.52 2.81 10.27
CA ARG A 50 3.42 3.68 10.72
C ARG A 50 3.89 4.75 11.68
N ALA A 51 4.71 4.40 12.67
CA ALA A 51 5.28 5.36 13.62
C ALA A 51 6.15 6.41 12.91
N ALA A 52 6.87 6.02 11.86
CA ALA A 52 7.66 6.90 11.02
C ALA A 52 6.84 7.66 9.94
N GLY A 53 5.53 7.44 9.84
CA GLY A 53 4.68 8.12 8.86
C GLY A 53 4.89 7.70 7.40
N VAL A 54 5.55 6.57 7.14
CA VAL A 54 5.94 6.10 5.80
C VAL A 54 5.36 4.73 5.47
N SER A 55 5.52 4.27 4.23
CA SER A 55 5.15 2.90 3.83
C SER A 55 6.17 1.86 4.32
N ASP A 56 5.76 0.58 4.40
CA ASP A 56 6.66 -0.51 4.80
C ASP A 56 7.91 -0.60 3.93
N SER A 57 7.75 -0.46 2.62
CA SER A 57 8.86 -0.55 1.67
C SER A 57 9.77 0.67 1.75
N ALA A 58 9.22 1.87 2.05
CA ALA A 58 10.01 3.07 2.32
C ALA A 58 10.88 2.88 3.56
N TRP A 59 10.24 2.40 4.64
CA TRP A 59 10.90 2.19 5.91
C TRP A 59 12.04 1.17 5.78
N LEU A 60 11.81 0.06 5.06
CA LEU A 60 12.85 -0.94 4.80
C LEU A 60 13.98 -0.41 3.91
N ARG A 61 13.67 0.37 2.87
CA ARG A 61 14.70 1.01 2.03
C ARG A 61 15.57 1.97 2.84
N GLN A 62 14.98 2.78 3.72
CA GLN A 62 15.74 3.66 4.60
C GLN A 62 16.67 2.86 5.51
N ARG A 63 16.20 1.76 6.11
CA ARG A 63 17.05 0.89 6.95
C ARG A 63 18.19 0.27 6.17
N ALA A 64 17.98 -0.11 4.91
CA ALA A 64 19.03 -0.63 4.05
C ALA A 64 20.06 0.46 3.69
N LEU A 65 19.61 1.67 3.37
CA LEU A 65 20.49 2.82 3.11
C LEU A 65 21.35 3.15 4.34
N ASP A 66 20.74 3.25 5.52
CA ASP A 66 21.41 3.54 6.77
C ASP A 66 22.50 2.49 7.08
N ALA A 67 22.16 1.20 6.90
CA ALA A 67 23.09 0.10 7.15
C ALA A 67 24.27 0.05 6.16
N LEU A 68 24.09 0.59 4.95
CA LEU A 68 25.12 0.65 3.92
C LEU A 68 25.86 2.00 3.88
N GLY A 69 25.46 2.97 4.71
CA GLY A 69 26.02 4.33 4.69
C GLY A 69 25.73 5.09 3.40
N LEU A 70 24.59 4.80 2.74
CA LEU A 70 24.22 5.38 1.45
C LEU A 70 23.14 6.45 1.61
N VAL A 71 23.11 7.40 0.66
CA VAL A 71 22.05 8.40 0.52
C VAL A 71 21.44 8.27 -0.88
N SER A 72 20.12 8.12 -0.95
CA SER A 72 19.40 7.97 -2.22
C SER A 72 18.07 8.72 -2.15
N ALA A 73 18.00 9.89 -2.79
CA ALA A 73 16.75 10.66 -2.91
C ALA A 73 15.56 9.83 -3.43
N PRO A 74 15.66 9.02 -4.50
CA PRO A 74 14.51 8.25 -4.98
C PRO A 74 14.06 7.16 -3.99
N ASP A 75 15.00 6.54 -3.26
CA ASP A 75 14.67 5.52 -2.27
C ASP A 75 14.13 6.12 -0.97
N THR A 76 14.49 7.36 -0.64
CA THR A 76 13.92 8.13 0.47
C THR A 76 12.55 8.73 0.11
N ALA A 77 12.30 9.08 -1.15
CA ALA A 77 11.09 9.78 -1.62
C ALA A 77 9.80 8.93 -1.64
N SER A 78 9.78 7.77 -0.99
CA SER A 78 8.56 6.96 -0.89
C SER A 78 7.63 7.48 0.19
N GLY A 79 6.94 8.57 -0.12
CA GLY A 79 5.97 9.22 0.75
C GLY A 79 4.76 8.36 1.08
N ARG A 80 3.99 8.85 2.05
CA ARG A 80 2.67 8.33 2.41
C ARG A 80 1.81 8.30 1.15
N ARG A 81 1.36 7.12 0.71
CA ARG A 81 0.35 7.04 -0.36
C ARG A 81 -0.82 7.94 0.06
N PRO A 82 -1.25 8.91 -0.77
CA PRO A 82 -2.41 9.73 -0.47
C PRO A 82 -3.57 8.79 -0.16
N ARG A 83 -4.00 8.78 1.11
CA ARG A 83 -5.20 8.05 1.47
C ARG A 83 -6.35 8.94 1.06
N VAL A 84 -7.16 8.44 0.14
CA VAL A 84 -8.45 9.07 -0.17
C VAL A 84 -9.21 9.22 1.15
N ALA A 85 -9.64 10.45 1.47
CA ALA A 85 -10.38 10.72 2.70
C ALA A 85 -11.67 9.87 2.70
N LEU A 86 -12.19 9.52 3.88
CA LEU A 86 -13.40 8.67 3.95
C LEU A 86 -14.60 9.33 3.26
N GLU A 87 -14.68 10.66 3.35
CA GLU A 87 -15.67 11.50 2.64
C GLU A 87 -15.50 11.38 1.12
N ASP A 88 -14.28 11.51 0.62
CA ASP A 88 -13.95 11.34 -0.80
C ASP A 88 -14.27 9.90 -1.28
N GLN A 89 -14.04 8.88 -0.45
CA GLN A 89 -14.39 7.48 -0.77
C GLN A 89 -15.90 7.31 -0.92
N ALA A 90 -16.68 7.89 0.00
CA ALA A 90 -18.14 7.84 -0.06
C ALA A 90 -18.68 8.57 -1.30
N ALA A 91 -18.10 9.73 -1.63
CA ALA A 91 -18.44 10.50 -2.83
C ALA A 91 -18.15 9.69 -4.11
N LEU A 92 -16.99 9.04 -4.19
CA LEU A 92 -16.63 8.18 -5.32
C LEU A 92 -17.55 6.96 -5.44
N ALA A 93 -17.99 6.37 -4.34
CA ALA A 93 -18.99 5.30 -4.37
C ALA A 93 -20.35 5.78 -4.92
N GLY A 94 -20.72 7.04 -4.70
CA GLY A 94 -21.86 7.69 -5.35
C GLY A 94 -21.68 7.80 -6.87
N VAL A 95 -20.51 8.25 -7.32
CA VAL A 95 -20.17 8.33 -8.76
C VAL A 95 -20.32 6.98 -9.45
N VAL A 96 -19.85 5.89 -8.85
CA VAL A 96 -19.98 4.55 -9.43
C VAL A 96 -21.45 4.15 -9.64
N ARG A 97 -22.35 4.52 -8.72
CA ARG A 97 -23.79 4.27 -8.86
C ARG A 97 -24.39 5.08 -10.01
N GLU A 98 -24.06 6.36 -10.10
CA GLU A 98 -24.51 7.24 -11.19
C GLU A 98 -24.05 6.74 -12.57
N LEU A 99 -22.82 6.20 -12.67
CA LEU A 99 -22.34 5.57 -13.91
C LEU A 99 -23.12 4.30 -14.26
N GLY A 100 -23.52 3.51 -13.27
CA GLY A 100 -24.42 2.37 -13.45
C GLY A 100 -25.78 2.79 -13.99
N GLU A 101 -26.39 3.83 -13.41
CA GLU A 101 -27.66 4.40 -13.89
C GLU A 101 -27.54 4.95 -15.31
N ALA A 102 -26.48 5.68 -15.61
CA ALA A 102 -26.21 6.20 -16.95
C ALA A 102 -26.12 5.08 -17.99
N THR A 103 -25.41 4.00 -17.65
CA THR A 103 -25.25 2.83 -18.51
C THR A 103 -26.58 2.15 -18.77
N LEU A 104 -27.42 1.98 -17.73
CA LEU A 104 -28.75 1.40 -17.87
C LEU A 104 -29.65 2.27 -18.75
N ALA A 105 -29.73 3.57 -18.47
CA ALA A 105 -30.53 4.52 -19.23
C ALA A 105 -30.13 4.56 -20.71
N ALA A 106 -28.83 4.58 -21.00
CA ALA A 106 -28.32 4.54 -22.37
C ALA A 106 -28.73 3.25 -23.10
N ARG A 107 -28.65 2.09 -22.44
CA ARG A 107 -29.01 0.78 -23.04
C ARG A 107 -30.48 0.68 -23.43
N ILE A 108 -31.37 1.38 -22.73
CA ILE A 108 -32.82 1.39 -23.01
C ILE A 108 -33.27 2.61 -23.81
N GLY A 109 -32.33 3.36 -24.40
CA GLY A 109 -32.62 4.49 -25.29
C GLY A 109 -33.01 5.80 -24.58
N ARG A 110 -32.85 5.89 -23.25
CA ARG A 110 -33.15 7.09 -22.47
C ARG A 110 -31.93 8.00 -22.37
N THR A 111 -31.54 8.56 -23.51
CA THR A 111 -30.31 9.36 -23.64
C THR A 111 -30.29 10.58 -22.71
N GLY A 112 -31.42 11.24 -22.49
CA GLY A 112 -31.50 12.39 -21.58
C GLY A 112 -31.20 12.02 -20.12
N GLU A 113 -31.73 10.89 -19.64
CA GLU A 113 -31.45 10.38 -18.29
C GLU A 113 -29.98 9.95 -18.16
N ALA A 114 -29.42 9.34 -19.21
CA ALA A 114 -28.00 8.96 -19.24
C ALA A 114 -27.07 10.18 -19.14
N VAL A 115 -27.34 11.24 -19.90
CA VAL A 115 -26.55 12.49 -19.85
C VAL A 115 -26.68 13.15 -18.47
N ALA A 116 -27.88 13.17 -17.89
CA ALA A 116 -28.08 13.75 -16.56
C ALA A 116 -27.29 13.01 -15.47
N ALA A 117 -27.27 11.68 -15.51
CA ALA A 117 -26.49 10.85 -14.59
C ALA A 117 -24.98 11.05 -14.77
N MET A 118 -24.51 11.16 -16.01
CA MET A 118 -23.11 11.49 -16.31
C MET A 118 -22.71 12.86 -15.76
N GLU A 119 -23.59 13.87 -15.83
CA GLU A 119 -23.27 15.19 -15.28
C GLU A 119 -23.25 15.24 -13.75
N ARG A 120 -24.14 14.49 -13.07
CA ARG A 120 -24.04 14.33 -11.61
C ARG A 120 -22.73 13.66 -11.21
N ALA A 121 -22.34 12.60 -11.93
CA ALA A 121 -21.04 11.94 -11.74
C ALA A 121 -19.87 12.91 -11.95
N ARG A 122 -19.89 13.71 -13.03
CA ARG A 122 -18.85 14.70 -13.35
C ARG A 122 -18.72 15.77 -12.27
N GLN A 123 -19.84 16.29 -11.76
CA GLN A 123 -19.87 17.31 -10.71
C GLN A 123 -19.20 16.87 -9.41
N VAL A 124 -19.16 15.57 -9.14
CA VAL A 124 -18.48 15.01 -7.95
C VAL A 124 -17.04 14.59 -8.26
N LEU A 125 -16.81 13.93 -9.40
CA LEU A 125 -15.51 13.36 -9.75
C LEU A 125 -14.44 14.44 -9.95
N VAL A 126 -14.77 15.53 -10.66
CA VAL A 126 -13.81 16.59 -10.98
C VAL A 126 -13.27 17.28 -9.71
N PRO A 127 -14.10 17.76 -8.76
CA PRO A 127 -13.59 18.34 -7.53
C PRO A 127 -12.76 17.38 -6.67
N VAL A 128 -13.13 16.09 -6.63
CA VAL A 128 -12.38 15.08 -5.86
C VAL A 128 -10.98 14.87 -6.46
N VAL A 129 -10.87 14.74 -7.77
CA VAL A 129 -9.57 14.55 -8.47
C VAL A 129 -8.69 15.80 -8.34
N VAL A 130 -9.23 16.98 -8.64
CA VAL A 130 -8.49 18.25 -8.51
C VAL A 130 -8.12 18.51 -7.04
N GLY A 131 -8.96 18.08 -6.10
CA GLY A 131 -8.67 18.11 -4.68
C GLY A 131 -7.48 17.23 -4.28
N PHE A 132 -7.31 16.06 -4.88
CA PHE A 132 -6.12 15.23 -4.65
C PHE A 132 -4.84 15.89 -5.13
N GLU A 133 -4.85 16.52 -6.31
CA GLU A 133 -3.66 17.18 -6.88
C GLU A 133 -3.14 18.32 -6.01
N ARG A 134 -4.04 19.04 -5.30
CA ARG A 134 -3.64 20.12 -4.37
C ARG A 134 -3.16 19.62 -3.01
N ARG A 135 -3.50 18.37 -2.64
CA ARG A 135 -3.19 17.77 -1.34
C ARG A 135 -2.00 16.81 -1.39
N ALA A 136 -1.58 16.41 -2.60
CA ALA A 136 -0.41 15.58 -2.88
C ALA A 136 0.85 16.43 -2.95
#